data_AF-A0A8D8F1V7-F1
#
_entry.id   AF-A0A8D8F1V7-F1
#
_cell.length_a   1.000
_cell.length_b   1.000
_cell.length_c   1.000
_cell.angle_alpha   90.00
_cell.angle_beta   90.00
_cell.angle_gamma   90.00
#
_symmetry.space_group_name_H-M   'P 1'
#
loop_
_entity.id
_entity.type
_entity.pdbx_description
1 polymer ?
#
loop_
_entity_poly.entity_id
_entity_poly.type
_entity_poly.pdbx_seq_one_letter_code
_entity_poly.pdbx_strand_id
1 'polypeptide(L)'
;MCAALLNWVSNLFTAGNSMSIATYEEVLDLPNHPEKLLIDVRGVDEVASTGAIPTAVNIPLPTVERALQLPADEFKAKYGRDKPTPETEVIFSCKLGGRAQTATNTALGLGFTKYVFF
;
A
#
# COMPACT_ATOMS: atom_id res chain seq x y z
N MET A 1 -30.60 -25.18 -7.76
CA MET A 1 -29.17 -25.47 -8.00
C MET A 1 -28.42 -24.14 -7.99
N CYS A 2 -27.63 -23.94 -6.93
CA CYS A 2 -26.60 -22.93 -6.63
C CYS A 2 -26.64 -21.55 -7.32
N ALA A 3 -27.40 -20.61 -6.73
CA ALA A 3 -27.15 -19.17 -6.91
C ALA A 3 -25.76 -18.72 -6.38
N ALA A 4 -25.14 -19.54 -5.52
CA ALA A 4 -23.81 -19.28 -4.97
C ALA A 4 -22.66 -19.35 -6.00
N LEU A 5 -22.83 -20.12 -7.08
CA LEU A 5 -21.79 -20.23 -8.12
C LEU A 5 -21.76 -18.99 -9.02
N LEU A 6 -22.93 -18.42 -9.35
CA LEU A 6 -23.02 -17.23 -10.19
C LEU A 6 -22.40 -16.00 -9.51
N ASN A 7 -22.66 -15.80 -8.21
CA ASN A 7 -22.03 -14.71 -7.45
C ASN A 7 -20.50 -14.83 -7.35
N TRP A 8 -19.93 -16.04 -7.40
CA TRP A 8 -18.48 -16.23 -7.35
C TRP A 8 -17.80 -15.84 -8.67
N VAL A 9 -18.44 -16.15 -9.81
CA VAL A 9 -17.95 -15.76 -11.15
C VAL A 9 -18.16 -14.27 -11.41
N SER A 10 -19.24 -13.67 -10.89
CA SER A 10 -19.45 -12.21 -10.94
C SER A 10 -18.41 -11.45 -10.11
N ASN A 11 -18.00 -11.98 -8.95
CA ASN A 11 -16.96 -11.36 -8.13
C ASN A 11 -15.56 -11.44 -8.76
N LEU A 12 -15.31 -12.39 -9.68
CA LEU A 12 -14.07 -12.45 -10.45
C LEU A 12 -13.96 -11.33 -11.50
N PHE A 13 -15.07 -10.68 -11.87
CA PHE A 13 -15.11 -9.56 -12.83
C PHE A 13 -15.43 -8.20 -12.20
N THR A 14 -15.81 -8.14 -10.93
CA THR A 14 -16.15 -6.88 -10.23
C THR A 14 -14.99 -6.32 -9.40
N ALA A 15 -13.76 -6.83 -9.57
CA ALA A 15 -12.54 -6.15 -9.12
C ALA A 15 -12.13 -5.08 -10.15
N GLY A 16 -13.06 -4.19 -10.50
CA GLY A 16 -12.76 -2.97 -11.25
C GLY A 16 -12.04 -1.97 -10.35
N ASN A 17 -10.86 -2.34 -9.85
CA ASN A 17 -9.99 -1.39 -9.18
C ASN A 17 -9.08 -0.80 -10.25
N SER A 18 -9.40 0.41 -10.71
CA SER A 18 -8.54 1.16 -11.60
C SER A 18 -7.19 1.35 -10.91
N MET A 19 -6.15 0.68 -11.40
CA MET A 19 -4.77 0.90 -10.99
C MET A 19 -4.43 2.37 -11.29
N SER A 20 -4.57 3.25 -10.30
CA SER A 20 -4.22 4.66 -10.43
C SER A 20 -2.74 4.88 -10.09
N ILE A 21 -2.13 5.83 -10.77
CA ILE A 21 -0.78 6.32 -10.48
C ILE A 21 -0.95 7.67 -9.80
N ALA A 22 -0.32 7.85 -8.65
CA ALA A 22 -0.31 9.08 -7.90
C ALA A 22 0.54 10.10 -8.65
N THR A 23 0.08 11.34 -8.72
CA THR A 23 0.92 12.42 -9.25
C THR A 23 1.89 12.92 -8.19
N TYR A 24 2.90 13.66 -8.64
CA TYR A 24 3.85 14.31 -7.73
C TYR A 24 3.13 15.29 -6.80
N GLU A 25 2.15 16.03 -7.31
CA GLU A 25 1.35 16.99 -6.55
C GLU A 25 0.51 16.29 -5.47
N GLU A 26 -0.09 15.14 -5.79
CA GLU A 26 -0.84 14.34 -4.80
C GLU A 26 0.06 13.86 -3.65
N VAL A 27 1.28 13.42 -3.97
CA VAL A 27 2.26 13.02 -2.95
C VAL A 27 2.76 14.19 -2.11
N LEU A 28 2.93 15.37 -2.72
CA LEU A 28 3.27 16.58 -1.98
C LEU A 28 2.16 17.03 -1.02
N ASP A 29 0.90 16.74 -1.35
CA ASP A 29 -0.27 17.12 -0.56
C ASP A 29 -0.62 16.10 0.54
N LEU A 30 0.05 14.94 0.58
CA LEU A 30 -0.15 13.92 1.62
C LEU A 30 -0.08 14.40 3.07
N PRO A 31 0.74 15.40 3.46
CA PRO A 31 0.69 15.96 4.81
C PRO A 31 -0.70 16.48 5.22
N ASN A 32 -1.53 16.88 4.26
CA ASN A 32 -2.92 17.33 4.48
C ASN A 32 -3.94 16.18 4.48
N HIS A 33 -3.50 14.96 4.17
CA HIS A 33 -4.32 13.75 4.02
C HIS A 33 -3.89 12.63 4.97
N PRO A 34 -4.09 12.79 6.29
CA PRO A 34 -3.67 11.80 7.29
C PRO A 34 -4.37 10.44 7.17
N GLU A 35 -5.51 10.38 6.47
CA GLU A 35 -6.25 9.17 6.12
C GLU A 35 -5.59 8.33 5.03
N LYS A 36 -4.59 8.87 4.33
CA LYS A 36 -3.78 8.15 3.33
C LYS A 36 -2.45 7.71 3.93
N LEU A 37 -1.87 6.66 3.34
CA LEU A 37 -0.56 6.17 3.77
C LEU A 37 0.36 5.93 2.57
N LEU A 38 1.49 6.64 2.55
CA LEU A 38 2.57 6.39 1.60
C LEU A 38 3.58 5.41 2.20
N ILE A 39 3.81 4.30 1.51
CA ILE A 39 4.75 3.26 1.87
C ILE A 39 5.87 3.23 0.83
N ASP A 40 7.09 3.58 1.26
CA ASP A 40 8.29 3.44 0.45
C ASP A 40 8.86 2.03 0.63
N VAL A 41 8.82 1.22 -0.44
CA VAL A 41 9.23 -0.19 -0.40
C VAL A 41 10.70 -0.43 -0.77
N ARG A 42 11.49 0.66 -0.87
CA ARG A 42 12.93 0.59 -1.09
C ARG A 42 13.66 0.01 0.12
N GLY A 43 14.91 -0.43 -0.09
CA GLY A 43 15.78 -0.88 1.00
C GLY A 43 16.14 0.29 1.93
N VAL A 44 16.37 0.00 3.20
CA VAL A 44 16.69 1.04 4.21
C VAL A 44 17.94 1.83 3.82
N ASP A 45 18.99 1.16 3.32
CA ASP A 45 20.23 1.80 2.88
C ASP A 45 20.04 2.71 1.65
N GLU A 46 19.14 2.31 0.74
CA GLU A 46 18.78 3.10 -0.44
C GLU A 46 18.07 4.39 -0.03
N VAL A 47 17.13 4.31 0.91
CA VAL A 47 16.41 5.47 1.45
C VAL A 47 17.35 6.38 2.24
N ALA A 48 18.23 5.81 3.06
CA ALA A 48 19.20 6.57 3.85
C ALA A 48 20.20 7.34 2.96
N SER A 49 20.59 6.78 1.81
CA SER A 49 21.57 7.40 0.90
C SER A 49 20.95 8.37 -0.12
N THR A 50 19.70 8.16 -0.54
CA THR A 50 19.04 8.98 -1.56
C THR A 50 17.99 9.95 -1.02
N GLY A 51 17.65 9.82 0.26
CA GLY A 51 16.59 10.58 0.90
C GLY A 51 15.27 9.83 0.95
N ALA A 52 14.45 10.19 1.94
CA ALA A 52 13.10 9.71 2.13
C ALA A 52 12.09 10.73 1.60
N ILE A 53 10.98 10.25 1.06
CA ILE A 53 9.85 11.11 0.70
C ILE A 53 9.21 11.60 2.02
N PRO A 54 8.88 12.90 2.16
CA PRO A 54 8.19 13.40 3.33
C PRO A 54 6.91 12.59 3.60
N THR A 55 6.60 12.31 4.87
CA THR A 55 5.44 11.50 5.32
C THR A 55 5.45 10.01 4.96
N ALA A 56 6.38 9.55 4.12
CA ALA A 56 6.47 8.14 3.76
C ALA A 56 6.97 7.29 4.93
N VAL A 57 6.37 6.11 5.09
CA VAL A 57 6.90 5.06 5.96
C VAL A 57 7.76 4.12 5.12
N ASN A 58 9.01 3.93 5.49
CA ASN A 58 9.84 2.94 4.82
C ASN A 58 9.52 1.51 5.32
N ILE A 59 8.98 0.69 4.43
CA ILE A 59 8.72 -0.74 4.66
C ILE A 59 9.32 -1.51 3.49
N PRO A 60 10.57 -1.99 3.58
CA PRO A 60 11.23 -2.68 2.49
C PRO A 60 10.40 -3.85 1.96
N LEU A 61 10.36 -4.03 0.64
CA LEU A 61 9.55 -5.03 -0.05
C LEU A 61 9.55 -6.42 0.64
N PRO A 62 10.71 -7.01 1.04
CA PRO A 62 10.74 -8.33 1.68
C PRO A 62 9.99 -8.42 3.03
N THR A 63 9.64 -7.28 3.61
CA THR A 63 8.99 -7.18 4.93
C THR A 63 7.56 -6.66 4.87
N VAL A 64 7.07 -6.26 3.69
CA VAL A 64 5.74 -5.64 3.51
C VAL A 64 4.63 -6.54 4.02
N GLU A 65 4.63 -7.83 3.63
CA GLU A 65 3.60 -8.79 4.06
C GLU A 65 3.50 -8.86 5.59
N ARG A 66 4.62 -9.10 6.25
CA ARG A 66 4.69 -9.18 7.72
C ARG A 66 4.27 -7.87 8.36
N ALA A 67 4.72 -6.73 7.82
CA ALA A 67 4.38 -5.42 8.37
C ALA A 67 2.87 -5.16 8.32
N LEU A 68 2.21 -5.45 7.20
CA LEU A 68 0.75 -5.28 7.06
C LEU A 68 -0.06 -6.26 7.92
N GLN A 69 0.55 -7.35 8.38
CA GLN A 69 -0.07 -8.32 9.29
C GLN A 69 0.17 -8.02 10.78
N LEU A 70 1.08 -7.11 11.14
CA LEU A 70 1.35 -6.76 12.55
C LEU A 70 0.08 -6.30 13.29
N PRO A 71 -0.03 -6.53 14.61
CA PRO A 71 -1.01 -5.84 15.44
C PRO A 71 -0.91 -4.32 15.29
N ALA A 72 -2.04 -3.60 15.43
CA ALA A 72 -2.10 -2.17 15.13
C ALA A 72 -1.18 -1.33 16.03
N ASP A 73 -1.11 -1.71 17.29
CA ASP A 73 -0.24 -1.21 18.34
C ASP A 73 1.25 -1.45 18.02
N GLU A 74 1.63 -2.64 17.57
CA GLU A 74 3.01 -2.93 17.13
C GLU A 74 3.38 -2.14 15.86
N PHE A 75 2.46 -2.07 14.90
CA PHE A 75 2.66 -1.29 13.67
C PHE A 75 2.91 0.18 14.01
N LYS A 76 2.08 0.76 14.89
CA LYS A 76 2.22 2.15 15.33
C LYS A 76 3.51 2.39 16.09
N ALA A 77 3.90 1.48 16.99
CA ALA A 77 5.16 1.58 17.70
C ALA A 77 6.37 1.55 16.76
N LYS A 78 6.31 0.73 15.71
CA LYS A 78 7.42 0.54 14.77
C LYS A 78 7.52 1.65 13.71
N TYR A 79 6.39 2.11 13.20
CA TYR A 79 6.33 2.99 12.03
C TYR A 79 5.83 4.41 12.35
N GLY A 80 5.37 4.66 13.58
CA GLY A 80 4.87 5.97 14.00
C GLY A 80 3.56 6.39 13.34
N ARG A 81 2.89 5.48 12.61
CA ARG A 81 1.64 5.71 11.88
C ARG A 81 0.62 4.65 12.29
N ASP A 82 -0.66 5.01 12.22
CA ASP A 82 -1.72 4.04 12.43
C ASP A 82 -1.68 2.97 11.34
N LYS A 83 -1.97 1.74 11.72
CA LYS A 83 -2.00 0.60 10.78
C LYS A 83 -3.11 0.85 9.74
N PRO A 84 -2.81 0.72 8.43
CA PRO A 84 -3.83 0.92 7.42
C PRO A 84 -4.86 -0.21 7.47
N THR A 85 -6.13 0.14 7.26
CA THR A 85 -7.24 -0.81 7.07
C THR A 85 -7.37 -1.19 5.59
N PRO A 86 -8.12 -2.25 5.25
CA PRO A 86 -8.36 -2.62 3.86
C PRO A 86 -8.95 -1.51 2.95
N GLU A 87 -9.63 -0.53 3.54
CA GLU A 87 -10.26 0.62 2.86
C GLU A 87 -9.39 1.88 2.86
N THR A 88 -8.27 1.87 3.62
CA THR A 88 -7.29 2.95 3.63
C THR A 88 -6.61 3.01 2.27
N GLU A 89 -6.48 4.22 1.70
CA GLU A 89 -5.77 4.39 0.45
C GLU A 89 -4.26 4.32 0.70
N VAL A 90 -3.65 3.23 0.22
CA VAL A 90 -2.21 2.97 0.38
C VAL A 90 -1.47 3.27 -0.91
N ILE A 91 -0.56 4.22 -0.86
CA ILE A 91 0.30 4.58 -1.98
C ILE A 91 1.61 3.81 -1.84
N PHE A 92 1.95 2.96 -2.79
CA PHE A 92 3.22 2.23 -2.78
C PHE A 92 4.22 2.92 -3.70
N SER A 93 5.39 3.26 -3.15
CA SER A 93 6.45 3.90 -3.93
C SER A 93 7.74 3.11 -3.99
N CYS A 94 8.39 3.15 -5.16
CA CYS A 94 9.76 2.68 -5.31
C CYS A 94 10.48 3.44 -6.44
N LYS A 95 11.76 3.11 -6.70
CA LYS A 95 12.57 3.82 -7.69
C LYS A 95 12.09 3.68 -9.16
N LEU A 96 11.58 2.52 -9.56
CA LEU A 96 11.27 2.18 -10.97
C LEU A 96 9.88 1.52 -11.14
N GLY A 97 8.99 1.65 -10.16
CA GLY A 97 7.66 1.03 -10.16
C GLY A 97 7.59 -0.49 -9.88
N GLY A 98 8.59 -1.29 -10.26
CA GLY A 98 8.51 -2.77 -10.16
C GLY A 98 8.28 -3.32 -8.74
N ARG A 99 8.97 -2.78 -7.73
CA ARG A 99 8.79 -3.20 -6.33
C ARG A 99 7.44 -2.76 -5.78
N ALA A 100 6.97 -1.57 -6.17
CA ALA A 100 5.66 -1.08 -5.76
C ALA A 100 4.54 -2.00 -6.27
N GLN A 101 4.64 -2.49 -7.51
CA GLN A 101 3.71 -3.50 -8.04
C GLN A 101 3.70 -4.79 -7.21
N THR A 102 4.87 -5.32 -6.84
CA THR A 102 4.92 -6.52 -5.99
C THR A 102 4.30 -6.26 -4.62
N ALA A 103 4.58 -5.13 -3.99
CA ALA A 103 3.99 -4.76 -2.69
C ALA A 103 2.45 -4.61 -2.77
N THR A 104 1.94 -4.02 -3.85
CA THR A 104 0.50 -3.94 -4.10
C THR A 104 -0.13 -5.33 -4.21
N ASN A 105 0.49 -6.25 -4.95
CA ASN A 105 -0.02 -7.63 -5.06
C ASN A 105 -0.06 -8.34 -3.70
N THR A 106 0.94 -8.10 -2.86
CA THR A 106 0.93 -8.58 -1.47
C THR A 106 -0.23 -7.98 -0.68
N ALA A 107 -0.44 -6.67 -0.74
CA ALA A 107 -1.53 -5.99 -0.04
C ALA A 107 -2.91 -6.47 -0.53
N LEU A 108 -3.08 -6.64 -1.84
CA LEU A 108 -4.26 -7.25 -2.44
C LEU A 108 -4.57 -8.64 -1.86
N GLY A 109 -3.55 -9.49 -1.73
CA GLY A 109 -3.68 -10.82 -1.11
C GLY A 109 -4.08 -10.78 0.36
N LEU A 110 -3.84 -9.67 1.05
CA LEU A 110 -4.25 -9.41 2.43
C LEU A 110 -5.61 -8.71 2.53
N GLY A 111 -6.29 -8.46 1.41
CA GLY A 111 -7.63 -7.88 1.36
C GLY A 111 -7.68 -6.36 1.19
N PHE A 112 -6.55 -5.69 1.00
CA PHE A 112 -6.54 -4.25 0.72
C PHE A 112 -7.21 -3.95 -0.63
N THR A 113 -8.10 -2.96 -0.64
CA THR A 113 -8.94 -2.65 -1.80
C THR A 113 -8.60 -1.31 -2.43
N LYS A 114 -7.94 -0.40 -1.72
CA LYS A 114 -7.55 0.92 -2.25
C LYS A 114 -6.03 1.08 -2.25
N TYR A 115 -5.46 1.18 -3.44
CA TYR A 115 -4.03 1.36 -3.60
C TYR A 115 -3.70 2.20 -4.84
N VAL A 116 -2.56 2.89 -4.78
CA VAL A 116 -2.07 3.77 -5.83
C VAL A 116 -0.56 3.56 -6.01
N PHE A 117 -0.05 3.71 -7.23
CA PHE A 117 1.40 3.62 -7.51
C PHE A 117 2.06 4.99 -7.50
N PHE A 118 3.26 5.10 -6.93
CA PHE A 118 4.09 6.32 -7.03
C PHE A 118 5.53 6.02 -7.46
#